data_AF-A0A3N5UQ68-F1
#
_entry.id   AF-A0A3N5UQ68-F1
#
_cell.length_a   1.000
_cell.length_b   1.000
_cell.length_c   1.000
_cell.angle_alpha   90.00
_cell.angle_beta   90.00
_cell.angle_gamma   90.00
#
_symmetry.space_group_name_H-M   'P 1'
#
loop_
_entity.id
_entity.type
_entity.pdbx_description
1 polymer ?
#
loop_
_entity_poly.entity_id
_entity_poly.type
_entity_poly.pdbx_seq_one_letter_code
_entity_poly.pdbx_strand_id
1 'polypeptide(L)'
;MTAEPHRRIHGDELSDEQTTVLPFTPLYQLEHLLKVSGSVAQDANKVWAEMWSELKQITTGGGMIGPEARQGFVPACGWPEFLEKFWLLKHYLDSIQRICDGKH
;
A
#
# COMPACT_ATOMS: atom_id res chain seq x y z
N MET A 1 50.21 -21.56 -55.14
CA MET A 1 49.25 -21.93 -54.08
C MET A 1 49.93 -21.72 -52.73
N THR A 2 49.68 -20.59 -52.08
CA THR A 2 50.08 -20.33 -50.68
C THR A 2 49.11 -19.28 -50.14
N ALA A 3 48.09 -19.73 -49.42
CA ALA A 3 47.19 -18.90 -48.63
C ALA A 3 47.44 -19.25 -47.16
N GLU A 4 47.89 -18.28 -46.37
CA GLU A 4 48.06 -18.41 -44.92
C GLU A 4 46.71 -18.29 -44.19
N PRO A 5 46.53 -18.98 -43.06
CA PRO A 5 45.23 -19.10 -42.40
C PRO A 5 44.92 -17.93 -41.46
N HIS A 6 43.63 -17.61 -41.42
CA HIS A 6 42.99 -16.69 -40.50
C HIS A 6 43.12 -17.11 -39.01
N ARG A 7 43.54 -16.12 -38.21
CA ARG A 7 42.86 -15.59 -37.01
C ARG A 7 42.47 -16.57 -35.89
N ARG A 8 43.04 -16.35 -34.69
CA ARG A 8 42.31 -15.90 -33.47
C ARG A 8 43.29 -15.78 -32.29
N ILE A 9 43.55 -14.54 -31.85
CA ILE A 9 43.93 -14.23 -30.47
C ILE A 9 42.69 -13.67 -29.80
N HIS A 10 42.32 -14.25 -28.66
CA HIS A 10 41.98 -13.59 -27.39
C HIS A 10 41.13 -14.56 -26.58
N GLY A 11 41.80 -15.29 -25.71
CA GLY A 11 41.21 -15.63 -24.43
C GLY A 11 41.15 -14.33 -23.65
N ASP A 12 39.94 -13.84 -23.46
CA ASP A 12 39.62 -12.91 -22.40
C ASP A 12 38.34 -13.50 -21.79
N GLU A 13 38.56 -14.44 -20.87
CA GLU A 13 37.55 -14.88 -19.94
C GLU A 13 37.19 -13.66 -19.09
N LEU A 14 36.23 -12.88 -19.59
CA LEU A 14 35.48 -11.93 -18.79
C LEU A 14 34.75 -12.75 -17.73
N SER A 15 35.43 -12.87 -16.59
CA SER A 15 34.88 -13.25 -15.32
C SER A 15 33.54 -12.54 -15.14
N ASP A 16 32.49 -13.35 -15.22
CA ASP A 16 31.15 -13.04 -14.78
C ASP A 16 31.26 -12.67 -13.31
N GLU A 17 31.50 -11.38 -13.05
CA GLU A 17 31.43 -10.78 -11.72
C GLU A 17 29.95 -10.80 -11.36
N GLN A 18 29.45 -11.99 -11.00
CA GLN A 18 28.17 -12.19 -10.36
C GLN A 18 28.23 -11.37 -9.09
N THR A 19 27.78 -10.13 -9.21
CA THR A 19 27.49 -9.25 -8.10
C THR A 19 26.53 -10.04 -7.21
N THR A 20 27.07 -10.62 -6.14
CA THR A 20 26.30 -11.30 -5.11
C THR A 20 25.44 -10.25 -4.46
N VAL A 21 24.25 -10.03 -5.01
CA VAL A 21 23.22 -9.19 -4.41
C VAL A 21 22.82 -9.89 -3.12
N LEU A 22 23.39 -9.46 -2.01
CA LEU A 22 23.00 -9.96 -0.69
C LEU A 22 21.51 -9.62 -0.52
N PRO A 23 20.65 -10.60 -0.15
CA PRO A 23 19.20 -10.42 -0.03
C PRO A 23 18.77 -9.48 1.11
N PHE A 24 19.71 -8.76 1.74
CA PHE A 24 19.51 -7.93 2.92
C PHE A 24 20.16 -6.55 2.76
N THR A 25 20.12 -5.96 1.57
CA THR A 25 20.46 -4.53 1.45
C THR A 25 19.38 -3.68 2.15
N PRO A 26 19.74 -2.53 2.75
CA PRO A 26 18.75 -1.62 3.35
C PRO A 26 17.63 -1.21 2.38
N LEU A 27 17.95 -1.06 1.09
CA LEU A 27 16.97 -0.76 0.04
C LEU A 27 15.98 -1.91 -0.16
N TYR A 28 16.47 -3.15 -0.22
CA TYR A 28 15.60 -4.32 -0.32
C TYR A 28 14.66 -4.45 0.90
N GLN A 29 15.19 -4.22 2.11
CA GLN A 29 14.39 -4.25 3.33
C GLN A 29 13.33 -3.14 3.34
N LEU A 30 13.66 -1.94 2.87
CA LEU A 30 12.72 -0.84 2.74
C LEU A 30 11.61 -1.15 1.73
N GLU A 31 11.96 -1.67 0.54
CA GLU A 31 10.98 -2.11 -0.45
C GLU A 31 10.06 -3.19 0.09
N HIS A 32 10.62 -4.18 0.79
CA HIS A 32 9.84 -5.23 1.43
C HIS A 32 8.88 -4.66 2.47
N LEU A 33 9.35 -3.75 3.33
CA LEU A 33 8.53 -3.08 4.33
C LEU A 33 7.39 -2.27 3.69
N LEU A 34 7.67 -1.52 2.62
CA LEU A 34 6.65 -0.75 1.89
C LEU A 34 5.61 -1.66 1.24
N LYS A 35 6.02 -2.80 0.66
CA LYS A 35 5.09 -3.80 0.12
C LYS A 35 4.18 -4.39 1.20
N VAL A 36 4.76 -4.80 2.33
CA VAL A 36 3.98 -5.36 3.46
C VAL A 36 3.03 -4.30 4.03
N SER A 37 3.53 -3.08 4.27
CA SER A 37 2.73 -1.97 4.78
C SER A 37 1.60 -1.60 3.82
N GLY A 38 1.87 -1.60 2.52
CA GLY A 38 0.88 -1.37 1.47
C GLY A 38 -0.21 -2.44 1.47
N SER A 39 0.14 -3.72 1.61
CA SER A 39 -0.84 -4.80 1.73
C SER A 39 -1.75 -4.61 2.96
N VAL A 40 -1.16 -4.27 4.11
CA VAL A 40 -1.92 -4.02 5.35
C VAL A 40 -2.83 -2.80 5.21
N ALA A 41 -2.34 -1.72 4.58
CA ALA A 41 -3.12 -0.51 4.34
C ALA A 41 -4.29 -0.76 3.38
N GLN A 42 -4.10 -1.62 2.37
CA GLN A 42 -5.15 -2.04 1.45
C GLN A 42 -6.25 -2.81 2.18
N ASP A 43 -5.88 -3.77 3.02
CA ASP A 43 -6.83 -4.54 3.83
C ASP A 43 -7.58 -3.63 4.82
N ALA A 44 -6.88 -2.70 5.47
CA ALA A 44 -7.49 -1.73 6.36
C ALA A 44 -8.49 -0.82 5.62
N ASN A 45 -8.17 -0.36 4.40
CA ASN A 45 -9.10 0.40 3.56
C ASN A 45 -10.35 -0.41 3.20
N LYS A 46 -10.18 -1.71 2.94
CA LYS A 46 -11.30 -2.62 2.66
C LYS A 46 -12.22 -2.75 3.88
N VAL A 47 -11.66 -3.00 5.06
CA VAL A 47 -12.44 -3.08 6.31
C VAL A 47 -13.14 -1.75 6.60
N TRP A 48 -12.48 -0.62 6.39
CA TRP A 48 -13.13 0.69 6.51
C TRP A 48 -14.33 0.83 5.57
N ALA A 49 -14.21 0.37 4.32
CA ALA A 49 -15.31 0.43 3.34
C ALA A 49 -16.49 -0.50 3.72
N GLU A 50 -16.19 -1.68 4.26
CA GLU A 50 -17.19 -2.59 4.80
C GLU A 50 -17.94 -1.95 5.98
N MET A 51 -17.21 -1.39 6.96
CA MET A 51 -17.81 -0.65 8.07
C MET A 51 -18.66 0.54 7.59
N TRP A 52 -18.19 1.28 6.59
CA TRP A 52 -18.95 2.37 6.00
C TRP A 52 -20.23 1.88 5.31
N SER A 53 -20.20 0.71 4.66
CA SER A 53 -21.38 0.12 4.03
C SER A 53 -22.50 -0.16 5.04
N GLU A 54 -22.13 -0.71 6.20
CA GLU A 54 -23.05 -0.95 7.31
C GLU A 54 -23.59 0.38 7.89
N LEU A 55 -22.70 1.35 8.12
CA LEU A 55 -23.06 2.68 8.63
C LEU A 55 -23.93 3.47 7.63
N LYS A 56 -23.77 3.26 6.32
CA LYS A 56 -24.47 4.03 5.30
C LYS A 56 -25.99 3.87 5.39
N GLN A 57 -26.47 2.71 5.83
CA GLN A 57 -27.90 2.43 5.98
C GLN A 57 -28.55 3.35 7.02
N ILE A 58 -27.78 3.79 8.02
CA ILE A 58 -28.26 4.64 9.10
C ILE A 58 -27.92 6.12 8.91
N THR A 59 -27.03 6.47 7.96
CA THR A 59 -26.73 7.85 7.59
C THR A 59 -27.57 8.31 6.40
N THR A 60 -28.26 9.43 6.52
CA THR A 60 -28.79 10.15 5.35
C THR A 60 -27.65 10.79 4.55
N GLY A 61 -27.88 11.11 3.27
CA GLY A 61 -26.85 11.60 2.34
C GLY A 61 -26.09 12.87 2.75
N GLY A 62 -26.54 13.56 3.81
CA GLY A 62 -25.83 14.70 4.41
C GLY A 62 -25.04 14.38 5.69
N GLY A 63 -24.80 13.10 6.01
CA GLY A 63 -24.12 12.70 7.25
C GLY A 63 -25.00 12.81 8.50
N MET A 64 -26.30 13.07 8.34
CA MET A 64 -27.24 13.05 9.46
C MET A 64 -27.72 11.62 9.72
N ILE A 65 -27.53 11.14 10.94
CA ILE A 65 -28.00 9.83 11.35
C ILE A 65 -29.52 9.85 11.53
N GLY A 66 -30.20 8.89 10.90
CA GLY A 66 -31.65 8.76 10.96
C GLY A 66 -32.14 8.56 12.40
N PRO A 67 -33.39 8.97 12.72
CA PRO A 67 -33.93 8.85 14.07
C PRO A 67 -33.93 7.39 14.58
N GLU A 68 -34.03 6.41 13.67
CA GLU A 68 -34.02 4.97 13.98
C GLU A 68 -32.68 4.50 14.57
N ALA A 69 -31.57 5.08 14.16
CA ALA A 69 -30.24 4.74 14.69
C ALA A 69 -29.93 5.37 16.06
N ARG A 70 -30.85 6.18 16.60
CA ARG A 70 -30.79 6.62 18.00
C ARG A 70 -31.32 5.55 18.97
N GLN A 71 -32.00 4.52 18.47
CA GLN A 71 -32.39 3.35 19.26
C GLN A 71 -31.28 2.29 19.19
N GLY A 72 -30.26 2.44 20.04
CA GLY A 72 -29.16 1.47 20.13
C GLY A 72 -27.83 2.13 20.46
N PHE A 73 -26.85 1.91 19.59
CA PHE A 73 -25.52 2.49 19.76
C PHE A 73 -25.52 4.00 19.49
N VAL A 74 -25.08 4.76 20.48
CA VAL A 74 -24.80 6.19 20.34
C VAL A 74 -23.37 6.42 20.80
N PRO A 75 -22.47 6.91 19.92
CA PRO A 75 -21.12 7.26 20.32
C PRO A 75 -21.14 8.27 21.46
N ALA A 76 -20.25 8.12 22.46
CA ALA A 76 -20.15 9.07 23.56
C ALA A 76 -19.79 10.50 23.10
N CYS A 77 -19.06 10.62 21.99
CA CYS A 77 -18.73 11.89 21.34
C CYS A 77 -19.83 12.43 20.41
N GLY A 78 -20.95 11.73 20.30
CA GLY A 78 -22.00 12.03 19.33
C GLY A 78 -21.61 11.64 17.90
N TRP A 79 -22.64 11.58 17.05
CA TRP A 79 -22.52 11.13 15.66
C TRP A 79 -21.68 12.04 14.77
N PRO A 80 -21.79 13.39 14.81
CA PRO A 80 -20.97 14.26 13.97
C PRO A 80 -19.46 14.05 14.20
N GLU A 81 -19.02 14.10 15.46
CA GLU A 81 -17.60 13.93 15.82
C GLU A 81 -17.11 12.51 15.49
N PHE A 82 -17.96 11.49 15.69
CA PHE A 82 -17.64 10.12 15.31
C PHE A 82 -17.40 10.00 13.81
N LEU A 83 -18.29 10.55 12.99
CA LEU A 83 -18.17 10.50 11.53
C LEU A 83 -16.95 11.29 11.04
N GLU A 84 -16.66 12.45 11.62
CA GLU A 84 -15.44 13.20 11.30
C GLU A 84 -14.18 12.37 11.57
N LYS A 85 -14.08 11.73 12.74
CA LYS A 85 -12.96 10.83 13.07
C LYS A 85 -12.90 9.63 12.13
N PHE A 86 -14.04 9.09 11.73
CA PHE A 86 -14.14 7.98 10.79
C PHE A 86 -13.67 8.35 9.38
N TRP A 87 -14.01 9.55 8.90
CA TRP A 87 -13.48 10.10 7.65
C TRP A 87 -11.99 10.42 7.74
N LEU A 88 -11.54 10.96 8.86
CA LEU A 88 -10.12 11.23 9.10
C LEU A 88 -9.30 9.93 9.07
N LEU A 89 -9.82 8.84 9.63
CA LEU A 89 -9.21 7.52 9.52
C LEU A 89 -9.04 7.10 8.05
N LYS A 90 -10.08 7.29 7.21
CA LYS A 90 -9.97 7.01 5.77
C LYS A 90 -8.85 7.81 5.11
N HIS A 91 -8.76 9.10 5.41
CA HIS A 91 -7.71 9.96 4.87
C HIS A 91 -6.31 9.50 5.26
N TYR A 92 -6.11 9.01 6.49
CA TYR A 92 -4.83 8.44 6.92
C TYR A 92 -4.52 7.14 6.18
N LEU A 93 -5.49 6.23 6.05
CA LEU A 93 -5.29 4.98 5.31
C LEU A 93 -4.95 5.23 3.83
N ASP A 94 -5.62 6.20 3.19
CA ASP A 94 -5.31 6.61 1.82
C ASP A 94 -3.93 7.26 1.68
N SER A 95 -3.47 7.96 2.71
CA SER A 95 -2.14 8.58 2.71
C SER A 95 -1.05 7.52 2.85
N ILE A 96 -1.25 6.53 3.72
CA ILE A 96 -0.34 5.38 3.87
C ILE A 96 -0.27 4.59 2.55
N GLN A 97 -1.42 4.33 1.91
CA GLN A 97 -1.45 3.64 0.63
C GLN A 97 -0.65 4.41 -0.44
N ARG A 98 -0.84 5.73 -0.54
CA ARG A 98 -0.09 6.58 -1.47
C ARG A 98 1.41 6.55 -1.25
N ILE A 99 1.85 6.57 0.02
CA ILE A 99 3.26 6.40 0.39
C ILE A 99 3.79 5.05 -0.12
N CYS A 100 3.05 3.96 0.13
CA CYS A 100 3.47 2.61 -0.25
C CYS A 100 3.49 2.42 -1.79
N ASP A 101 2.58 3.09 -2.51
CA ASP A 101 2.51 3.08 -3.97
C ASP A 101 3.58 3.97 -4.64
N GLY A 102 4.32 4.78 -3.87
CA GLY A 102 5.25 5.78 -4.42
C GLY A 102 4.56 6.94 -5.14
N LYS A 103 3.27 7.17 -4.86
CA LYS A 103 2.44 8.26 -5.43
C LYS A 103 2.39 9.42 -4.43
N HIS A 104 3.46 10.21 -4.40
CA HIS A 104 3.59 11.40 -3.56
C HIS A 104 3.30 12.68 -4.32
#